data_AF-A2FQD9-F1
#
_entry.id   AF-A2FQD9-F1
#
_cell.length_a   1.000
_cell.length_b   1.000
_cell.length_c   1.000
_cell.angle_alpha   90.00
_cell.angle_beta   90.00
_cell.angle_gamma   90.00
#
_symmetry.space_group_name_H-M   'P 1'
#
loop_
_entity.id
_entity.type
_entity.pdbx_description
1 polymer ?
#
loop_
_entity_poly.entity_id
_entity_poly.type
_entity_poly.pdbx_seq_one_letter_code
_entity_poly.pdbx_strand_id
1 'polypeptide(L)'
;MSLELNYESIAAHIKDYIDGDKFFNTFETQDIEKILKISQLSANDFITLLKQSRSTINANKLYECTRATNVSVQNLEEVVAILKSVKKYMKLRIFDGIIDVLIQIQNDISDSTEKSHKITKK
;
A
#
# COMPACT_ATOMS: atom_id res chain seq x y z
N MET A 1 -3.58 34.33 5.31
CA MET A 1 -4.64 33.64 6.05
C MET A 1 -4.56 32.18 5.63
N SER A 2 -3.85 31.34 6.39
CA SER A 2 -3.75 29.91 6.09
C SER A 2 -5.05 29.24 6.56
N LEU A 3 -5.78 28.62 5.63
CA LEU A 3 -6.84 27.70 6.00
C LEU A 3 -6.16 26.58 6.80
N GLU A 4 -6.43 26.47 8.10
CA GLU A 4 -5.94 25.32 8.87
C GLU A 4 -6.57 24.06 8.27
N LEU A 5 -5.75 23.19 7.70
CA LEU A 5 -6.20 21.90 7.19
C LEU A 5 -6.73 21.08 8.36
N ASN A 6 -8.00 20.68 8.27
CA ASN A 6 -8.56 19.70 9.19
C ASN A 6 -8.10 18.30 8.76
N TYR A 7 -6.95 17.86 9.27
CA TYR A 7 -6.37 16.57 8.91
C TYR A 7 -7.27 15.38 9.23
N GLU A 8 -8.05 15.44 10.32
CA GLU A 8 -8.97 14.36 10.70
C GLU A 8 -10.08 14.20 9.65
N SER A 9 -10.67 15.30 9.22
CA SER A 9 -11.67 15.31 8.15
C SER A 9 -11.06 14.82 6.83
N ILE A 10 -9.86 15.27 6.48
CA ILE A 10 -9.20 14.83 5.24
C ILE A 10 -8.88 13.33 5.30
N ALA A 11 -8.39 12.82 6.43
CA ALA A 11 -8.06 11.41 6.61
C ALA A 11 -9.30 10.51 6.56
N ALA A 12 -10.42 10.94 7.17
CA ALA A 12 -11.69 10.22 7.10
C ALA A 12 -12.23 10.10 5.66
N HIS A 13 -11.90 11.06 4.79
CA HIS A 13 -12.31 11.14 3.39
C HIS A 13 -11.15 10.93 2.41
N ILE A 14 -10.04 10.31 2.85
CA ILE A 14 -8.81 10.23 2.05
C ILE A 14 -9.04 9.52 0.71
N LYS A 15 -9.98 8.57 0.68
CA LYS A 15 -10.35 7.82 -0.51
C LYS A 15 -10.83 8.72 -1.65
N ASP A 16 -11.55 9.81 -1.36
CA ASP A 16 -12.00 10.77 -2.38
C ASP A 16 -10.82 11.44 -3.10
N TYR A 17 -9.66 11.56 -2.44
CA TYR A 17 -8.45 12.13 -3.01
C TYR A 17 -7.60 11.10 -3.76
N ILE A 18 -7.58 9.85 -3.27
CA ILE A 18 -6.89 8.73 -3.90
C ILE A 18 -7.62 8.34 -5.20
N ASP A 19 -8.93 8.10 -5.14
CA ASP A 19 -9.75 7.69 -6.28
C ASP A 19 -9.83 8.78 -7.34
N GLY A 20 -9.75 10.05 -6.93
CA GLY A 20 -9.71 11.21 -7.82
C GLY A 20 -8.34 11.53 -8.41
N ASP A 21 -7.31 10.70 -8.19
CA ASP A 21 -5.92 10.91 -8.65
C ASP A 21 -5.38 12.32 -8.34
N LYS A 22 -5.82 12.90 -7.20
CA LYS A 22 -5.48 14.28 -6.80
C LYS A 22 -4.64 14.40 -5.53
N PHE A 23 -4.57 13.37 -4.68
CA PHE A 23 -3.89 13.44 -3.37
C PHE A 23 -2.50 14.09 -3.40
N PHE A 24 -1.55 13.58 -4.19
CA PHE A 24 -0.19 14.14 -4.27
C PHE A 24 -0.09 15.50 -4.97
N ASN A 25 -1.13 15.90 -5.71
CA ASN A 25 -1.22 17.22 -6.36
C ASN A 25 -1.93 18.26 -5.47
N THR A 26 -2.65 17.81 -4.45
CA THR A 26 -3.47 18.66 -3.58
C THR A 26 -2.72 19.08 -2.33
N PHE A 27 -1.88 18.18 -1.79
CA PHE A 27 -1.25 18.36 -0.49
C PHE A 27 0.26 18.44 -0.61
N GLU A 28 0.87 19.30 0.22
CA GLU A 28 2.31 19.37 0.38
C GLU A 28 2.84 18.14 1.12
N THR A 29 4.14 17.85 0.94
CA THR A 29 4.81 16.65 1.52
C THR A 29 4.60 16.53 3.04
N GLN A 30 4.67 17.64 3.78
CA GLN A 30 4.49 17.65 5.24
C GLN A 30 3.05 17.35 5.66
N ASP A 31 2.08 17.76 4.87
CA ASP A 31 0.67 17.55 5.15
C ASP A 31 0.27 16.12 4.78
N ILE A 32 0.82 15.60 3.67
CA ILE A 32 0.70 14.19 3.29
C ILE A 32 1.14 13.28 4.43
N GLU A 33 2.31 13.50 5.03
CA GLU A 33 2.81 12.66 6.14
C GLU A 33 1.83 12.68 7.33
N LYS A 34 1.32 13.85 7.71
CA LYS A 34 0.35 13.99 8.81
C LYS A 34 -0.96 13.27 8.51
N ILE A 35 -1.50 13.47 7.31
CA ILE A 35 -2.75 12.84 6.87
C ILE A 35 -2.60 11.32 6.86
N LEU A 36 -1.55 10.80 6.23
CA LEU A 36 -1.34 9.35 6.10
C LEU A 36 -1.10 8.67 7.45
N LYS A 37 -0.41 9.33 8.38
CA LYS A 37 -0.17 8.81 9.74
C LYS A 37 -1.44 8.50 10.52
N ILE A 38 -2.51 9.27 10.31
CA ILE A 38 -3.80 9.07 10.99
C ILE A 38 -4.83 8.36 10.10
N SER A 39 -4.50 8.08 8.86
CA SER A 39 -5.38 7.38 7.92
C SER A 39 -5.34 5.87 8.11
N GLN A 40 -6.46 5.24 7.78
CA GLN A 40 -6.60 3.78 7.73
C GLN A 40 -6.85 3.37 6.29
N LEU A 41 -5.87 2.74 5.65
CA LEU A 41 -5.97 2.34 4.25
C LEU A 41 -6.15 0.84 4.11
N SER A 42 -6.97 0.40 3.15
CA SER A 42 -6.88 -0.98 2.67
C SER A 42 -5.59 -1.17 1.84
N ALA A 43 -5.20 -2.42 1.62
CA ALA A 43 -4.12 -2.75 0.70
C ALA A 43 -4.31 -2.08 -0.68
N ASN A 44 -5.54 -2.10 -1.22
CA ASN A 44 -5.87 -1.50 -2.51
C ASN A 44 -5.76 0.03 -2.52
N ASP A 45 -6.22 0.70 -1.46
CA ASP A 45 -6.11 2.16 -1.37
C ASP A 45 -4.63 2.56 -1.32
N PHE A 46 -3.81 1.85 -0.52
CA PHE A 46 -2.38 2.13 -0.43
C PHE A 46 -1.65 1.86 -1.76
N ILE A 47 -1.94 0.77 -2.45
CA ILE A 47 -1.35 0.48 -3.77
C ILE A 47 -1.74 1.56 -4.79
N THR A 48 -2.99 2.02 -4.77
CA THR A 48 -3.49 3.07 -5.66
C THR A 48 -2.80 4.40 -5.39
N LEU A 49 -2.67 4.76 -4.11
CA LEU A 49 -1.90 5.92 -3.65
C LEU A 49 -0.44 5.85 -4.16
N LEU A 50 0.25 4.72 -3.99
CA LEU A 50 1.63 4.60 -4.48
C LEU A 50 1.71 4.69 -6.01
N LYS A 51 0.72 4.19 -6.75
CA LYS A 51 0.69 4.29 -8.22
C LYS A 51 0.57 5.75 -8.68
N GLN A 52 -0.27 6.53 -8.03
CA GLN A 52 -0.45 7.95 -8.30
C GLN A 52 0.84 8.77 -8.12
N SER A 53 1.70 8.37 -7.18
CA SER A 53 2.95 9.08 -6.88
C SER A 53 3.94 9.18 -8.07
N ARG A 54 3.79 8.32 -9.08
CA ARG A 54 4.80 8.04 -10.12
C ARG A 54 5.31 9.29 -10.86
N SER A 55 4.46 10.30 -11.06
CA SER A 55 4.81 11.53 -11.81
C SER A 55 4.93 12.77 -10.93
N THR A 56 4.65 12.68 -9.63
CA THR A 56 4.45 13.84 -8.75
C THR A 56 5.51 13.94 -7.65
N ILE A 57 6.03 12.80 -7.17
CA ILE A 57 6.98 12.77 -6.06
C ILE A 57 8.07 11.73 -6.32
N ASN A 58 9.30 12.02 -5.88
CA ASN A 58 10.40 11.08 -6.02
C ASN A 58 10.32 9.95 -4.99
N ALA A 59 11.01 8.84 -5.26
CA ALA A 59 10.98 7.63 -4.45
C ALA A 59 11.36 7.84 -2.97
N ASN A 60 12.37 8.68 -2.68
CA ASN A 60 12.83 8.91 -1.31
C ASN A 60 11.78 9.69 -0.50
N LYS A 61 11.24 10.77 -1.07
CA LYS A 61 10.18 11.55 -0.43
C LYS A 61 8.89 10.73 -0.29
N LEU A 62 8.56 9.90 -1.27
CA LEU A 62 7.43 8.99 -1.20
C LEU A 62 7.56 8.04 0.00
N TYR A 63 8.75 7.46 0.21
CA TYR A 63 9.02 6.62 1.37
C TYR A 63 8.86 7.41 2.67
N GLU A 64 9.46 8.60 2.77
CA GLU A 64 9.36 9.45 3.97
C GLU A 64 7.91 9.76 4.35
N CYS A 65 7.07 10.09 3.36
CA CYS A 65 5.67 10.45 3.58
C CYS A 65 4.78 9.27 3.96
N THR A 66 5.09 8.07 3.45
CA THR A 66 4.19 6.91 3.54
C THR A 66 4.60 5.91 4.62
N ARG A 67 5.82 5.98 5.15
CA ARG A 67 6.36 4.99 6.12
C ARG A 67 5.55 4.82 7.41
N ALA A 68 4.76 5.82 7.80
CA ALA A 68 3.95 5.81 9.02
C ALA A 68 2.48 5.46 8.77
N THR A 69 2.10 5.12 7.54
CA THR A 69 0.72 4.82 7.15
C THR A 69 0.28 3.49 7.76
N ASN A 70 -0.91 3.43 8.34
CA ASN A 70 -1.51 2.15 8.74
C ASN A 70 -2.26 1.51 7.56
N VAL A 71 -1.89 0.27 7.23
CA VAL A 71 -2.49 -0.48 6.13
C VAL A 71 -3.10 -1.77 6.67
N SER A 72 -4.41 -1.95 6.47
CA SER A 72 -5.09 -3.20 6.76
C SER A 72 -4.79 -4.22 5.67
N VAL A 73 -4.33 -5.41 6.08
CA VAL A 73 -3.93 -6.51 5.20
C VAL A 73 -4.66 -7.77 5.62
N GLN A 74 -5.34 -8.42 4.68
CA GLN A 74 -6.26 -9.54 4.95
C GLN A 74 -5.66 -10.90 4.60
N ASN A 75 -4.71 -10.95 3.67
CA ASN A 75 -4.18 -12.22 3.16
C ASN A 75 -2.76 -12.06 2.58
N LEU A 76 -2.13 -13.18 2.25
CA LEU A 76 -0.76 -13.22 1.71
C LEU A 76 -0.65 -12.60 0.32
N GLU A 77 -1.71 -12.66 -0.50
CA GLU A 77 -1.74 -12.02 -1.82
C GLU A 77 -1.60 -10.51 -1.70
N GLU A 78 -2.34 -9.90 -0.76
CA GLU A 78 -2.25 -8.48 -0.45
C GLU A 78 -0.86 -8.08 0.08
N VAL A 79 -0.25 -8.90 0.95
CA VAL A 79 1.14 -8.67 1.41
C VAL A 79 2.09 -8.59 0.22
N VAL A 80 2.02 -9.57 -0.69
CA VAL A 80 2.87 -9.63 -1.88
C VAL A 80 2.61 -8.45 -2.80
N ALA A 81 1.36 -8.05 -3.00
CA ALA A 81 0.98 -6.91 -3.84
C ALA A 81 1.48 -5.56 -3.28
N ILE A 82 1.40 -5.37 -1.96
CA ILE A 82 1.95 -4.20 -1.27
C ILE A 82 3.47 -4.16 -1.44
N LEU A 83 4.18 -5.26 -1.13
CA LEU A 83 5.64 -5.30 -1.24
C LEU A 83 6.12 -5.05 -2.67
N LYS A 84 5.45 -5.62 -3.68
CA LYS A 84 5.74 -5.35 -5.10
C LYS A 84 5.55 -3.87 -5.44
N SER A 85 4.51 -3.24 -4.91
CA SER A 85 4.23 -1.82 -5.15
C SER A 85 5.24 -0.91 -4.45
N VAL A 86 5.55 -1.16 -3.19
CA VAL A 86 6.59 -0.46 -2.42
C VAL A 86 7.93 -0.58 -3.13
N LYS A 87 8.36 -1.80 -3.48
CA LYS A 87 9.57 -2.06 -4.28
C LYS A 87 9.59 -1.21 -5.56
N LYS A 88 8.50 -1.22 -6.32
CA LYS A 88 8.42 -0.55 -7.63
C LYS A 88 8.50 0.97 -7.50
N TYR A 89 7.69 1.58 -6.65
CA TYR A 89 7.56 3.04 -6.58
C TYR A 89 8.62 3.68 -5.69
N MET A 90 9.16 2.95 -4.70
CA MET A 90 10.22 3.44 -3.81
C MET A 90 11.62 2.90 -4.17
N LYS A 91 11.74 2.07 -5.22
CA LYS A 91 13.01 1.48 -5.69
C LYS A 91 13.74 0.62 -4.64
N LEU A 92 12.99 -0.02 -3.74
CA LEU A 92 13.52 -0.83 -2.64
C LEU A 92 13.79 -2.28 -3.05
N ARG A 93 14.93 -2.52 -3.71
CA ARG A 93 15.35 -3.86 -4.19
C ARG A 93 15.57 -4.89 -3.09
N ILE A 94 15.69 -4.47 -1.83
CA ILE A 94 15.79 -5.37 -0.67
C ILE A 94 14.60 -6.34 -0.58
N PHE A 95 13.44 -5.96 -1.14
CA PHE A 95 12.26 -6.81 -1.15
C PHE A 95 12.29 -7.92 -2.22
N ASP A 96 13.27 -7.98 -3.12
CA ASP A 96 13.33 -8.98 -4.19
C ASP A 96 13.25 -10.41 -3.63
N GLY A 97 14.23 -10.80 -2.80
CA GLY A 97 14.24 -12.14 -2.19
C GLY A 97 13.10 -12.39 -1.21
N ILE A 98 12.60 -11.34 -0.53
CA ILE A 98 11.47 -11.46 0.40
C ILE A 98 10.19 -11.82 -0.39
N ILE A 99 9.95 -11.13 -1.51
CA ILE A 99 8.80 -11.41 -2.39
C ILE A 99 8.88 -12.83 -2.96
N ASP A 100 10.07 -13.27 -3.38
CA ASP A 100 10.26 -14.60 -3.95
C ASP A 100 9.91 -15.71 -2.94
N VAL A 101 10.40 -15.59 -1.69
CA VAL A 101 10.08 -16.54 -0.61
C VAL A 101 8.58 -16.52 -0.28
N LEU A 102 7.94 -15.35 -0.21
CA LEU A 102 6.51 -15.25 0.07
C LEU A 102 5.65 -15.90 -1.04
N ILE A 103 6.03 -15.74 -2.30
CA ILE A 103 5.36 -16.40 -3.44
C ILE A 103 5.53 -17.92 -3.35
N GLN A 104 6.71 -18.41 -3.00
CA GLN A 104 6.93 -19.85 -2.80
C GLN A 104 6.02 -20.41 -1.70
N ILE A 105 5.96 -19.74 -0.54
CA ILE A 105 5.07 -20.13 0.56
C ILE A 105 3.61 -20.12 0.12
N GLN A 106 3.18 -19.12 -0.65
CA GLN A 106 1.81 -19.03 -1.16
C GLN A 106 1.45 -20.22 -2.07
N ASN A 107 2.36 -20.61 -2.95
CA ASN A 107 2.18 -21.76 -3.84
C ASN A 107 2.15 -23.07 -3.05
N ASP A 108 3.05 -23.26 -2.09
CA ASP A 108 3.11 -24.47 -1.26
C ASP A 108 1.81 -24.65 -0.43
N ILE A 109 1.24 -23.57 0.09
CA ILE A 109 -0.06 -23.58 0.79
C ILE A 109 -1.20 -23.98 -0.16
N SER A 110 -1.19 -23.44 -1.38
CA SER A 110 -2.21 -23.73 -2.39
C SER A 110 -2.17 -25.20 -2.84
N ASP A 111 -0.98 -25.73 -3.10
CA ASP A 111 -0.77 -27.13 -3.50
C ASP A 111 -1.17 -28.12 -2.40
N SER A 112 -0.91 -27.78 -1.13
CA SER A 112 -1.26 -28.62 0.01
C SER A 112 -2.77 -28.61 0.31
N THR A 113 -3.44 -27.47 0.11
CA THR A 113 -4.92 -27.41 0.17
C THR A 113 -5.56 -28.21 -0.96
N GLU A 114 -5.05 -28.15 -2.19
CA GLU A 114 -5.56 -28.97 -3.31
C GLU A 114 -5.42 -30.48 -3.07
N LYS A 115 -4.27 -30.92 -2.53
CA LYS A 115 -4.04 -32.33 -2.18
C LYS A 115 -5.03 -32.82 -1.13
N SER A 116 -5.34 -31.98 -0.14
CA SER A 116 -6.28 -32.30 0.94
C SER A 116 -7.72 -32.46 0.45
N HIS A 117 -8.14 -31.68 -0.56
CA HIS A 117 -9.46 -31.78 -1.20
C HIS A 117 -9.60 -33.02 -2.11
N LYS A 118 -8.51 -33.51 -2.69
CA LYS A 118 -8.52 -34.74 -3.51
C LYS A 118 -8.64 -36.01 -2.67
N ILE A 119 -8.13 -36.00 -1.44
CA ILE A 119 -8.16 -37.16 -0.52
C ILE A 119 -9.56 -37.34 0.11
N THR A 120 -10.29 -36.26 0.36
CA THR A 120 -11.61 -36.29 1.03
C THR A 120 -12.81 -36.54 0.11
N LYS A 121 -12.60 -36.63 -1.22
CA LYS A 121 -13.64 -36.94 -2.23
C LYS A 121 -13.59 -38.37 -2.77
N LYS A 122 -12.83 -39.26 -2.13
CA LYS A 122 -12.68 -40.67 -2.50
C LYS A 122 -13.32 -41.55 -1.45
#